data_AF-A0A139X1C5-F1
#
_entry.id   AF-A0A139X1C5-F1
#
_cell.length_a   1.000
_cell.length_b   1.000
_cell.length_c   1.000
_cell.angle_alpha   90.00
_cell.angle_beta   90.00
_cell.angle_gamma   90.00
#
_symmetry.space_group_name_H-M   'P 1'
#
loop_
_entity.id
_entity.type
_entity.pdbx_description
1 polymer ?
#
loop_
_entity_poly.entity_id
_entity_poly.type
_entity_poly.pdbx_seq_one_letter_code
_entity_poly.pdbx_strand_id
1 'polypeptide(L)'
;MLLSVNIPKTPSTELLLKLWAERYTVDVSSLSKNPKFYGELVKAAWPEARALTAAKLLKTVLERTSYQAVLQAKSLYEYIPDIIDSQAEQRITQFACKVYQTLLSFYQQQSGIVVTPIVKQMTSGNTEETTLVLRTIPSIEKLFNELEQSLLKYQEQHFIAKEQRVLGFLTTLFNFTNQLLINQLTPAEKVLLCPYFKFLEEQVAMPWQRVCAAAAKHQLGSPALALVQQMFPIANEISSIVYCRLLQLLPNYRSLRGSLGHPDVAHSCLRDLDMFQAYLWLCVLEESLRPMEQELVPLCVMVMPSVGVKWEMTNQWKRQLVDEIESRVPPEQKPLLLNYTQGMESAFFAARQRLGHPGDIIEIPSEFGDNLIIHINSQSSFS
;
A
#
# COMPACT_ATOMS: atom_id res chain seq x y z
N MET A 1 1.76 10.31 -4.48
CA MET A 1 3.15 9.79 -4.64
C MET A 1 3.93 9.97 -3.33
N LEU A 2 5.12 9.39 -3.15
CA LEU A 2 5.94 9.75 -1.99
C LEU A 2 6.37 11.20 -2.15
N LEU A 3 6.17 11.97 -1.09
CA LEU A 3 6.68 13.32 -0.96
C LEU A 3 7.62 13.31 0.23
N SER A 4 8.73 14.05 0.14
CA SER A 4 9.52 14.28 1.34
C SER A 4 8.69 15.15 2.29
N VAL A 5 8.38 14.61 3.45
CA VAL A 5 7.55 15.29 4.44
C VAL A 5 8.27 15.23 5.79
N ASN A 6 8.61 16.38 6.34
CA ASN A 6 9.06 16.45 7.72
C ASN A 6 7.84 16.23 8.63
N ILE A 7 7.93 15.29 9.58
CA ILE A 7 6.87 15.05 10.55
C ILE A 7 7.17 15.92 11.79
N PRO A 8 6.40 16.99 12.05
CA PRO A 8 6.61 17.79 13.23
C PRO A 8 6.38 16.95 14.49
N LYS A 9 7.14 17.19 15.55
CA LYS A 9 6.94 16.50 16.83
C LYS A 9 5.85 17.20 17.64
N THR A 10 4.59 16.89 17.34
CA THR A 10 3.43 17.28 18.16
C THR A 10 2.73 16.05 18.74
N PRO A 11 1.94 16.19 19.84
CA PRO A 11 1.21 15.07 20.41
C PRO A 11 0.28 14.35 19.41
N SER A 12 -0.34 15.10 18.48
CA SER A 12 -1.22 14.55 17.44
C SER A 12 -0.47 13.68 16.44
N THR A 13 0.70 14.13 15.99
CA THR A 13 1.62 13.37 15.12
C THR A 13 2.17 12.13 15.82
N GLU A 14 2.60 12.23 17.08
CA GLU A 14 3.13 11.09 17.84
C GLU A 14 2.06 10.00 18.03
N LEU A 15 0.81 10.43 18.26
CA LEU A 15 -0.34 9.53 18.36
C LEU A 15 -0.56 8.76 17.05
N LEU A 16 -0.63 9.44 15.90
CA LEU A 16 -0.80 8.74 14.62
C LEU A 16 0.42 7.90 14.23
N LEU A 17 1.65 8.32 14.56
CA LEU A 17 2.85 7.52 14.36
C LEU A 17 2.78 6.19 15.12
N LYS A 18 2.25 6.21 16.35
CA LYS A 18 2.03 5.00 17.14
C LYS A 18 1.02 4.07 16.46
N LEU A 19 -0.13 4.59 16.03
CA LEU A 19 -1.14 3.81 15.31
C LEU A 19 -0.62 3.28 13.97
N TRP A 20 0.21 4.06 13.27
CA TRP A 20 0.88 3.62 12.06
C TRP A 20 1.85 2.45 12.33
N ALA A 21 2.60 2.50 13.43
CA ALA A 21 3.52 1.43 13.81
C ALA A 21 2.78 0.12 14.14
N GLU A 22 1.57 0.22 14.70
CA GLU A 22 0.74 -0.94 15.05
C GLU A 22 0.35 -1.78 13.81
N ARG A 23 0.28 -1.18 12.61
CA ARG A 23 0.00 -1.89 11.33
C ARG A 23 1.03 -2.97 10.97
N TYR A 24 2.21 -2.92 11.57
CA TYR A 24 3.34 -3.82 11.31
C TYR A 24 3.64 -4.75 12.51
N THR A 25 2.78 -4.73 13.52
CA THR A 25 2.84 -5.71 14.61
C THR A 25 2.31 -7.06 14.14
N VAL A 26 2.83 -8.14 14.72
CA VAL A 26 2.42 -9.51 14.39
C VAL A 26 1.71 -10.11 15.60
N ASP A 27 0.50 -10.63 15.41
CA ASP A 27 -0.17 -11.40 16.46
C ASP A 27 0.56 -12.73 16.67
N VAL A 28 1.07 -12.89 17.88
CA VAL A 28 1.84 -14.05 18.34
C VAL A 28 1.14 -14.77 19.49
N SER A 29 -0.15 -14.49 19.73
CA SER A 29 -0.95 -15.13 20.79
C SER A 29 -0.99 -16.66 20.63
N SER A 30 -0.96 -17.14 19.38
CA SER A 30 -0.92 -18.55 19.03
C SER A 30 0.42 -19.24 19.34
N LEU A 31 1.51 -18.50 19.58
CA LEU A 31 2.84 -19.08 19.90
C LEU A 31 2.83 -19.87 21.21
N SER A 32 1.95 -19.49 22.15
CA SER A 32 1.71 -20.25 23.39
C SER A 32 1.32 -21.72 23.12
N LYS A 33 0.68 -21.97 21.97
CA LYS A 33 0.23 -23.30 21.53
C LYS A 33 1.32 -24.09 20.78
N ASN A 34 2.46 -23.47 20.46
CA ASN A 34 3.57 -24.12 19.74
C ASN A 34 4.96 -23.69 20.28
N PRO A 35 5.41 -24.30 21.39
CA PRO A 35 6.70 -23.98 22.01
C PRO A 35 7.91 -24.22 21.10
N LYS A 36 7.83 -25.20 20.18
CA LYS A 36 8.90 -25.47 19.21
C LYS A 36 9.09 -24.29 18.26
N PHE A 37 7.99 -23.80 17.70
CA PHE A 37 8.02 -22.65 16.81
C PHE A 37 8.48 -21.37 17.54
N TYR A 38 8.10 -21.18 18.80
CA TYR A 38 8.65 -20.08 19.60
C TYR A 38 10.18 -20.17 19.74
N GLY A 39 10.73 -21.36 19.99
CA GLY A 39 12.17 -21.58 20.03
C GLY A 39 12.87 -21.28 18.71
N GLU A 40 12.27 -21.64 17.58
CA GLU A 40 12.76 -21.28 16.24
C GLU A 40 12.72 -19.77 16.00
N LEU A 41 11.65 -19.10 16.42
CA LEU A 41 11.51 -17.66 16.32
C LEU A 41 12.58 -16.92 17.13
N VAL A 42 12.81 -17.34 18.37
CA VAL A 42 13.87 -16.77 19.23
C VAL A 42 15.24 -16.93 18.59
N LYS A 43 15.54 -18.12 18.05
CA LYS A 43 16.81 -18.35 17.33
C LYS A 43 16.93 -17.49 16.08
N ALA A 44 15.86 -17.38 15.29
CA ALA A 44 15.84 -16.54 14.08
C ALA A 44 16.00 -15.04 14.39
N ALA A 45 15.66 -14.62 15.61
CA ALA A 45 15.80 -13.25 16.06
C ALA A 45 17.21 -12.88 16.58
N TRP A 46 18.13 -13.84 16.70
CA TRP A 46 19.51 -13.58 17.10
C TRP A 46 20.25 -12.76 16.03
N PRO A 47 21.19 -11.88 16.41
CA PRO A 47 21.93 -11.04 15.46
C PRO A 47 22.58 -11.84 14.34
N GLU A 48 23.21 -12.97 14.66
CA GLU A 48 23.89 -13.84 13.69
C GLU A 48 22.88 -14.47 12.71
N ALA A 49 21.73 -14.93 13.22
CA ALA A 49 20.69 -15.52 12.39
C ALA A 49 20.03 -14.47 11.46
N ARG A 50 19.83 -13.24 11.95
CA ARG A 50 19.35 -12.13 11.13
C ARG A 50 20.35 -11.73 10.07
N ALA A 51 21.64 -11.67 10.40
CA ALA A 51 22.71 -11.39 9.44
C ALA A 51 22.77 -12.48 8.35
N LEU A 52 22.66 -13.75 8.71
CA LEU A 52 22.57 -14.86 7.76
C LEU A 52 21.33 -14.75 6.85
N THR A 53 20.19 -14.41 7.43
CA THR A 53 18.94 -14.19 6.67
C THR A 53 19.11 -13.03 5.69
N ALA A 54 19.65 -11.90 6.14
CA ALA A 54 19.90 -10.73 5.29
C ALA A 54 20.89 -11.06 4.16
N ALA A 55 22.01 -11.72 4.45
CA ALA A 55 23.00 -12.11 3.46
C ALA A 55 22.42 -13.06 2.40
N LYS A 56 21.64 -14.05 2.82
CA LYS A 56 20.90 -14.98 1.94
C LYS A 56 20.01 -14.22 0.96
N LEU A 57 19.23 -13.26 1.45
CA LEU A 57 18.29 -12.50 0.63
C LEU A 57 18.98 -11.48 -0.25
N LEU A 58 19.99 -10.77 0.25
CA LEU A 58 20.79 -9.82 -0.54
C LEU A 58 21.40 -10.47 -1.77
N LYS A 59 22.04 -11.62 -1.57
CA LYS A 59 22.59 -12.43 -2.67
C LYS A 59 21.50 -12.73 -3.71
N THR A 60 20.33 -13.14 -3.24
CA THR A 60 19.22 -13.53 -4.11
C THR A 60 18.59 -12.35 -4.87
N VAL A 61 18.40 -11.20 -4.20
CA VAL A 61 17.94 -9.94 -4.84
C VAL A 61 18.89 -9.54 -5.95
N LEU A 62 20.19 -9.62 -5.70
CA LEU A 62 21.24 -9.22 -6.65
C LEU A 62 21.39 -10.21 -7.81
N GLU A 63 21.20 -11.50 -7.59
CA GLU A 63 21.52 -12.54 -8.60
C GLU A 63 20.33 -12.95 -9.47
N ARG A 64 19.09 -12.97 -8.93
CA ARG A 64 17.98 -13.67 -9.61
C ARG A 64 16.62 -13.02 -9.44
N THR A 65 16.26 -12.61 -8.23
CA THR A 65 14.88 -12.20 -7.92
C THR A 65 14.47 -10.96 -8.71
N SER A 66 15.37 -9.97 -8.81
CA SER A 66 15.04 -8.71 -9.49
C SER A 66 14.76 -8.93 -10.98
N TYR A 67 15.52 -9.81 -11.64
CA TYR A 67 15.26 -10.16 -13.04
C TYR A 67 13.92 -10.89 -13.21
N GLN A 68 13.62 -11.89 -12.37
CA GLN A 68 12.35 -12.61 -12.44
C GLN A 68 11.15 -11.70 -12.14
N ALA A 69 11.27 -10.82 -11.16
CA ALA A 69 10.24 -9.85 -10.81
C ALA A 69 10.00 -8.84 -11.93
N VAL A 70 11.06 -8.42 -12.63
CA VAL A 70 10.94 -7.57 -13.83
C VAL A 70 10.20 -8.30 -14.95
N LEU A 71 10.54 -9.56 -15.24
CA LEU A 71 9.83 -10.34 -16.27
C LEU A 71 8.34 -10.50 -15.92
N GLN A 72 8.01 -10.81 -14.66
CA GLN A 72 6.63 -10.91 -14.19
C GLN A 72 5.91 -9.55 -14.24
N ALA A 73 6.59 -8.46 -13.90
CA ALA A 73 6.02 -7.13 -14.01
C ALA A 73 5.73 -6.79 -15.48
N LYS A 74 6.67 -7.04 -16.39
CA LYS A 74 6.51 -6.82 -17.83
C LYS A 74 5.36 -7.63 -18.41
N SER A 75 5.18 -8.89 -18.00
CA SER A 75 4.14 -9.74 -18.57
C SER A 75 2.72 -9.24 -18.33
N LEU A 76 2.52 -8.44 -17.29
CA LEU A 76 1.24 -7.78 -17.03
C LEU A 76 0.95 -6.58 -17.93
N TYR A 77 1.99 -6.08 -18.57
CA TYR A 77 2.00 -4.90 -19.43
C TYR A 77 2.37 -5.26 -20.87
N GLU A 78 2.53 -6.55 -21.20
CA GLU A 78 3.01 -7.08 -22.49
C GLU A 78 2.17 -6.66 -23.69
N TYR A 79 0.88 -6.33 -23.49
CA TYR A 79 0.01 -5.83 -24.55
C TYR A 79 0.32 -4.37 -24.95
N ILE A 80 1.24 -3.69 -24.24
CA ILE A 80 1.74 -2.36 -24.59
C ILE A 80 3.22 -2.50 -24.98
N PRO A 81 3.55 -2.32 -26.26
CA PRO A 81 4.94 -2.36 -26.72
C PRO A 81 5.78 -1.33 -25.96
N ASP A 82 6.98 -1.74 -25.54
CA ASP A 82 8.04 -0.85 -25.04
C ASP A 82 7.66 0.07 -23.86
N ILE A 83 6.82 -0.40 -22.93
CA ILE A 83 6.45 0.37 -21.71
C ILE A 83 7.69 0.91 -20.97
N ILE A 84 8.78 0.13 -20.96
CA ILE A 84 10.05 0.47 -20.35
C ILE A 84 11.17 0.02 -21.28
N ASP A 85 12.03 0.97 -21.68
CA ASP A 85 13.25 0.65 -22.40
C ASP A 85 14.27 -0.07 -21.49
N SER A 86 15.20 -0.81 -22.10
CA SER A 86 16.18 -1.63 -21.36
C SER A 86 17.05 -0.81 -20.38
N GLN A 87 17.31 0.47 -20.68
CA GLN A 87 18.12 1.32 -19.82
C GLN A 87 17.31 1.78 -18.59
N ALA A 88 16.04 2.15 -18.78
CA ALA A 88 15.11 2.49 -17.72
C ALA A 88 14.85 1.28 -16.80
N GLU A 89 14.68 0.09 -17.36
CA GLU A 89 14.57 -1.16 -16.61
C GLU A 89 15.79 -1.39 -15.69
N GLN A 90 16.99 -1.27 -16.25
CA GLN A 90 18.23 -1.46 -15.49
C GLN A 90 18.34 -0.45 -14.34
N ARG A 91 18.02 0.83 -14.60
CA ARG A 91 18.02 1.87 -13.56
C ARG A 91 16.99 1.59 -12.46
N ILE A 92 15.74 1.29 -12.84
CA ILE A 92 14.66 0.97 -11.89
C ILE A 92 15.06 -0.22 -11.01
N THR A 93 15.59 -1.28 -11.62
CA THR A 93 16.06 -2.47 -10.93
C THR A 93 17.19 -2.15 -9.95
N GLN A 94 18.18 -1.34 -10.37
CA GLN A 94 19.28 -0.92 -9.50
C GLN A 94 18.79 -0.13 -8.28
N PHE A 95 17.84 0.78 -8.46
CA PHE A 95 17.26 1.52 -7.34
C PHE A 95 16.42 0.64 -6.43
N ALA A 96 15.62 -0.29 -6.98
CA ALA A 96 14.91 -1.28 -6.17
C ALA A 96 15.89 -2.12 -5.33
N CYS A 97 16.98 -2.62 -5.93
CA CYS A 97 18.03 -3.34 -5.21
C CYS A 97 18.62 -2.53 -4.05
N LYS A 98 18.90 -1.23 -4.26
CA LYS A 98 19.40 -0.33 -3.21
C LYS A 98 18.40 -0.17 -2.07
N VAL A 99 17.11 -0.06 -2.38
CA VAL A 99 16.04 0.01 -1.38
C VAL A 99 16.02 -1.27 -0.52
N TYR A 100 16.09 -2.45 -1.14
CA TYR A 100 16.17 -3.71 -0.39
C TYR A 100 17.48 -3.85 0.41
N GLN A 101 18.60 -3.35 -0.11
CA GLN A 101 19.87 -3.33 0.62
C GLN A 101 19.76 -2.53 1.91
N THR A 102 19.20 -1.33 1.84
CA THR A 102 18.97 -0.49 3.02
C THR A 102 17.98 -1.16 3.98
N LEU A 103 16.86 -1.71 3.48
CA LEU A 103 15.86 -2.40 4.30
C LEU A 103 16.48 -3.57 5.09
N LEU A 104 17.26 -4.41 4.43
CA LEU A 104 17.88 -5.58 5.05
C LEU A 104 19.02 -5.19 6.00
N SER A 105 19.75 -4.10 5.69
CA SER A 105 20.73 -3.50 6.61
C SER A 105 20.08 -3.01 7.90
N PHE A 106 18.90 -2.39 7.82
CA PHE A 106 18.14 -1.99 9.01
C PHE A 106 17.64 -3.20 9.81
N TYR A 107 17.14 -4.23 9.12
CA TYR A 107 16.63 -5.46 9.74
C TYR A 107 17.70 -6.21 10.56
N GLN A 108 18.94 -6.30 10.06
CA GLN A 108 20.03 -7.01 10.73
C GLN A 108 20.57 -6.28 11.97
N GLN A 109 20.35 -4.96 12.09
CA GLN A 109 20.74 -4.19 13.28
C GLN A 109 19.90 -4.52 14.51
N GLN A 110 18.78 -5.23 14.34
CA GLN A 110 17.87 -5.55 15.43
C GLN A 110 18.32 -6.79 16.19
N SER A 111 18.10 -6.80 17.50
CA SER A 111 18.41 -7.95 18.35
C SER A 111 17.20 -8.36 19.18
N GLY A 112 16.92 -9.66 19.22
CA GLY A 112 15.89 -10.25 20.06
C GLY A 112 14.46 -10.03 19.57
N ILE A 113 13.53 -10.31 20.50
CA ILE A 113 12.08 -10.29 20.30
C ILE A 113 11.48 -9.43 21.40
N VAL A 114 10.66 -8.45 21.03
CA VAL A 114 9.88 -7.65 21.97
C VAL A 114 8.42 -8.05 21.82
N VAL A 115 7.91 -8.85 22.77
CA VAL A 115 6.50 -9.23 22.85
C VAL A 115 5.82 -8.37 23.90
N THR A 116 4.71 -7.73 23.53
CA THR A 116 3.91 -6.90 24.43
C THR A 116 2.47 -7.41 24.47
N PRO A 117 1.84 -7.54 25.65
CA PRO A 117 0.42 -7.79 25.75
C PRO A 117 -0.36 -6.53 25.34
N ILE A 118 -1.38 -6.70 24.52
CA ILE A 118 -2.36 -5.68 24.15
C ILE A 118 -3.75 -6.19 24.54
N VAL A 119 -4.44 -5.39 25.34
CA VAL A 119 -5.86 -5.61 25.67
C VAL A 119 -6.69 -4.93 24.59
N LYS A 120 -7.47 -5.71 23.83
CA LYS A 120 -8.48 -5.15 22.92
C LYS A 120 -9.83 -5.16 23.63
N GLN A 121 -10.45 -3.99 23.77
CA GLN A 121 -11.85 -3.91 24.17
C GLN A 121 -12.71 -4.25 22.95
N MET A 122 -13.46 -5.35 23.01
CA MET A 122 -14.46 -5.65 21.99
C MET A 122 -15.67 -4.73 22.16
N THR A 123 -16.18 -4.21 21.04
CA THR A 123 -17.38 -3.36 20.97
C THR A 123 -18.68 -4.10 21.29
N SER A 124 -18.62 -5.42 21.54
CA SER A 124 -19.78 -6.27 21.83
C SER A 124 -19.47 -7.26 22.95
N GLY A 125 -19.59 -6.82 24.22
CA GLY A 125 -19.58 -7.66 25.41
C GLY A 125 -18.28 -7.57 26.23
N ASN A 126 -18.43 -7.54 27.56
CA ASN A 126 -17.39 -7.34 28.60
C ASN A 126 -16.31 -8.46 28.68
N THR A 127 -15.79 -8.93 27.56
CA THR A 127 -14.71 -9.93 27.53
C THR A 127 -13.45 -9.25 27.01
N GLU A 128 -12.51 -8.96 27.91
CA GLU A 128 -11.20 -8.44 27.56
C GLU A 128 -10.36 -9.58 26.97
N GLU A 129 -10.11 -9.56 25.66
CA GLU A 129 -9.17 -10.50 25.04
C GLU A 129 -7.76 -9.90 25.07
N THR A 130 -6.87 -10.54 25.82
CA THR A 130 -5.44 -10.16 25.85
C THR A 130 -4.73 -10.85 24.70
N THR A 131 -4.30 -10.07 23.73
CA THR A 131 -3.53 -10.52 22.57
C THR A 131 -2.05 -10.23 22.79
N LEU A 132 -1.17 -11.19 22.47
CA LEU A 132 0.27 -10.97 22.48
C LEU A 132 0.70 -10.51 21.09
N VAL A 133 1.33 -9.35 21.01
CA VAL A 133 1.87 -8.85 19.74
C VAL A 133 3.39 -8.75 19.79
N LEU A 134 3.99 -9.06 18.64
CA LEU A 134 5.42 -8.89 18.39
C LEU A 134 5.64 -7.61 17.59
N ARG A 135 6.41 -6.69 18.16
CA ARG A 135 6.90 -5.51 17.45
C ARG A 135 8.19 -5.85 16.71
N THR A 136 8.09 -6.03 15.40
CA THR A 136 9.21 -6.42 14.53
C THR A 136 10.04 -5.23 14.06
N ILE A 137 9.38 -4.08 13.82
CA ILE A 137 10.01 -2.81 13.45
C ILE A 137 10.10 -1.92 14.70
N PRO A 138 11.30 -1.60 15.21
CA PRO A 138 11.47 -0.79 16.42
C PRO A 138 10.98 0.64 16.23
N SER A 139 11.34 1.28 15.11
CA SER A 139 10.95 2.64 14.77
C SER A 139 10.67 2.71 13.26
N ILE A 140 9.40 2.91 12.92
CA ILE A 140 8.98 3.12 11.53
C ILE A 140 9.51 4.44 10.97
N GLU A 141 9.66 5.46 11.81
CA GLU A 141 10.21 6.76 11.43
C GLU A 141 11.69 6.61 11.06
N LYS A 142 12.48 5.92 11.89
CA LYS A 142 13.89 5.67 11.60
C LYS A 142 14.04 4.84 10.32
N LEU A 143 13.23 3.79 10.15
CA LEU A 143 13.25 2.97 8.94
C LEU A 143 12.89 3.80 7.70
N PHE A 144 11.86 4.63 7.80
CA PHE A 144 11.49 5.53 6.71
C PHE A 144 12.64 6.47 6.34
N ASN A 145 13.22 7.17 7.33
CA ASN A 145 14.30 8.13 7.09
C ASN A 145 15.52 7.48 6.43
N GLU A 146 15.82 6.22 6.75
CA GLU A 146 16.90 5.49 6.06
C GLU A 146 16.54 5.13 4.61
N LEU A 147 15.27 4.87 4.31
CA LEU A 147 14.80 4.48 2.97
C LEU A 147 14.46 5.67 2.07
N GLU A 148 14.12 6.83 2.63
CA GLU A 148 13.50 7.97 1.94
C GLU A 148 14.24 8.34 0.65
N GLN A 149 15.55 8.57 0.75
CA GLN A 149 16.37 9.00 -0.39
C GLN A 149 16.40 7.96 -1.51
N SER A 150 16.44 6.68 -1.18
CA SER A 150 16.41 5.60 -2.18
C SER A 150 15.03 5.45 -2.80
N LEU A 151 13.97 5.63 -2.01
CA LEU A 151 12.58 5.57 -2.49
C LEU A 151 12.21 6.76 -3.37
N LEU A 152 12.65 7.98 -3.05
CA LEU A 152 12.46 9.17 -3.88
C LEU A 152 13.13 8.99 -5.25
N LYS A 153 14.40 8.57 -5.27
CA LYS A 153 15.12 8.28 -6.52
C LYS A 153 14.48 7.15 -7.32
N TYR A 154 13.94 6.14 -6.64
CA TYR A 154 13.19 5.07 -7.28
C TYR A 154 11.92 5.60 -7.95
N GLN A 155 11.15 6.43 -7.24
CA GLN A 155 9.95 7.03 -7.81
C GLN A 155 10.29 7.98 -8.95
N GLU A 156 11.34 8.80 -8.86
CA GLU A 156 11.77 9.70 -9.94
C GLU A 156 11.96 8.99 -11.29
N GLN A 157 12.21 7.67 -11.30
CA GLN A 157 12.33 6.91 -12.55
C GLN A 157 11.05 6.95 -13.40
N HIS A 158 9.86 7.17 -12.82
CA HIS A 158 8.63 7.32 -13.61
C HIS A 158 8.58 8.65 -14.37
N PHE A 159 9.19 9.73 -13.85
CA PHE A 159 9.27 11.01 -14.56
C PHE A 159 10.30 10.97 -15.70
N ILE A 160 11.36 10.17 -15.53
CA ILE A 160 12.39 9.97 -16.55
C ILE A 160 11.86 9.06 -17.67
N ALA A 161 10.94 8.15 -17.35
CA ALA A 161 10.28 7.34 -18.34
C ALA A 161 9.34 8.17 -19.21
N LYS A 162 9.34 7.90 -20.51
CA LYS A 162 8.44 8.56 -21.48
C LYS A 162 6.97 8.17 -21.30
N GLU A 163 6.74 7.09 -20.56
CA GLU A 163 5.44 6.43 -20.45
C GLU A 163 4.92 6.52 -19.01
N GLN A 164 3.78 7.16 -18.81
CA GLN A 164 3.24 7.42 -17.48
C GLN A 164 2.84 6.10 -16.76
N ARG A 165 2.47 5.06 -17.52
CA ARG A 165 2.13 3.72 -17.01
C ARG A 165 3.29 3.02 -16.29
N VAL A 166 4.52 3.53 -16.39
CA VAL A 166 5.68 3.06 -15.60
C VAL A 166 5.41 3.09 -14.10
N LEU A 167 4.55 3.98 -13.60
CA LEU A 167 4.21 4.01 -12.18
C LEU A 167 3.54 2.71 -11.69
N GLY A 168 2.70 2.09 -12.52
CA GLY A 168 2.11 0.77 -12.23
C GLY A 168 3.17 -0.35 -12.23
N PHE A 169 4.18 -0.24 -13.10
CA PHE A 169 5.32 -1.16 -13.11
C PHE A 169 6.15 -1.04 -11.84
N LEU A 170 6.46 0.19 -11.40
CA LEU A 170 7.27 0.45 -10.21
C LEU A 170 6.67 -0.20 -8.95
N THR A 171 5.37 -0.03 -8.72
CA THR A 171 4.70 -0.64 -7.55
C THR A 171 4.61 -2.15 -7.68
N THR A 172 4.39 -2.67 -8.89
CA THR A 172 4.30 -4.11 -9.17
C THR A 172 5.64 -4.82 -8.98
N LEU A 173 6.76 -4.17 -9.30
CA LEU A 173 8.10 -4.73 -9.13
C LEU A 173 8.39 -5.08 -7.66
N PHE A 174 8.03 -4.19 -6.72
CA PHE A 174 8.19 -4.46 -5.29
C PHE A 174 7.29 -5.60 -4.81
N ASN A 175 6.04 -5.67 -5.29
CA ASN A 175 5.16 -6.79 -4.96
C ASN A 175 5.76 -8.14 -5.38
N PHE A 176 6.18 -8.28 -6.64
CA PHE A 176 6.77 -9.55 -7.10
C PHE A 176 8.11 -9.85 -6.43
N THR A 177 8.94 -8.84 -6.20
CA THR A 177 10.20 -9.02 -5.47
C THR A 177 9.92 -9.51 -4.04
N ASN A 178 8.97 -8.91 -3.33
CA ASN A 178 8.54 -9.36 -2.01
C ASN A 178 8.08 -10.82 -2.02
N GLN A 179 7.20 -11.20 -2.95
CA GLN A 179 6.71 -12.58 -3.06
C GLN A 179 7.84 -13.60 -3.26
N LEU A 180 8.76 -13.30 -4.17
CA LEU A 180 9.90 -14.17 -4.47
C LEU A 180 10.87 -14.29 -3.28
N LEU A 181 11.07 -13.22 -2.51
CA LEU A 181 11.89 -13.25 -1.30
C LEU A 181 11.21 -14.01 -0.16
N ILE A 182 9.92 -13.79 0.06
CA ILE A 182 9.13 -14.48 1.09
C ILE A 182 9.16 -15.99 0.87
N ASN A 183 9.15 -16.47 -0.37
CA ASN A 183 9.22 -17.89 -0.70
C ASN A 183 10.53 -18.58 -0.27
N GLN A 184 11.57 -17.82 0.08
CA GLN A 184 12.86 -18.33 0.52
C GLN A 184 13.03 -18.29 2.04
N LEU A 185 12.03 -17.79 2.74
CA LEU A 185 12.05 -17.63 4.18
C LEU A 185 11.47 -18.85 4.88
N THR A 186 12.09 -19.23 5.98
CA THR A 186 11.48 -20.14 6.96
C THR A 186 10.27 -19.47 7.62
N PRO A 187 9.34 -20.24 8.21
CA PRO A 187 8.20 -19.65 8.92
C PRO A 187 8.59 -18.65 10.02
N ALA A 188 9.69 -18.90 10.74
CA ALA A 188 10.19 -17.99 11.77
C ALA A 188 10.76 -16.70 11.17
N GLU A 189 11.53 -16.80 10.08
CA GLU A 189 12.04 -15.65 9.34
C GLU A 189 10.89 -14.79 8.77
N LYS A 190 9.82 -15.43 8.25
CA LYS A 190 8.62 -14.73 7.75
C LYS A 190 7.97 -13.86 8.84
N VAL A 191 7.81 -14.39 10.05
CA VAL A 191 7.25 -13.61 11.17
C VAL A 191 8.09 -12.35 11.45
N LEU A 192 9.42 -12.43 11.35
CA LEU A 192 10.31 -11.31 11.66
C LEU A 192 10.46 -10.31 10.50
N LEU A 193 10.40 -10.77 9.24
CA LEU A 193 10.79 -9.97 8.07
C LEU A 193 9.61 -9.54 7.19
N CYS A 194 8.51 -10.29 7.12
CA CYS A 194 7.35 -9.88 6.32
C CYS A 194 6.79 -8.48 6.69
N PRO A 195 6.81 -8.04 7.97
CA PRO A 195 6.40 -6.68 8.29
C PRO A 195 7.25 -5.59 7.62
N TYR A 196 8.55 -5.84 7.41
CA TYR A 196 9.45 -4.92 6.69
C TYR A 196 9.10 -4.85 5.21
N PHE A 197 8.79 -5.98 4.58
CA PHE A 197 8.33 -6.03 3.19
C PHE A 197 6.98 -5.35 3.00
N LYS A 198 6.05 -5.57 3.93
CA LYS A 198 4.77 -4.86 3.99
C LYS A 198 4.97 -3.36 4.11
N PHE A 199 5.83 -2.92 5.05
CA PHE A 199 6.17 -1.51 5.22
C PHE A 199 6.64 -0.87 3.92
N LEU A 200 7.60 -1.52 3.25
CA LEU A 200 8.17 -1.06 1.99
C LEU A 200 7.10 -0.96 0.88
N GLU A 201 6.26 -1.98 0.72
CA GLU A 201 5.19 -1.98 -0.27
C GLU A 201 4.15 -0.88 -0.01
N GLU A 202 3.76 -0.68 1.26
CA GLU A 202 2.87 0.42 1.63
C GLU A 202 3.53 1.79 1.38
N GLN A 203 4.84 1.95 1.58
CA GLN A 203 5.52 3.23 1.32
C GLN A 203 5.48 3.61 -0.17
N VAL A 204 5.59 2.64 -1.07
CA VAL A 204 5.55 2.95 -2.51
C VAL A 204 4.14 3.20 -3.03
N ALA A 205 3.10 2.75 -2.31
CA ALA A 205 1.71 2.84 -2.76
C ALA A 205 0.87 3.89 -2.01
N MET A 206 1.17 4.17 -0.73
CA MET A 206 0.26 4.88 0.17
C MET A 206 0.95 6.05 0.90
N PRO A 207 0.26 7.18 1.12
CA PRO A 207 0.85 8.37 1.73
C PRO A 207 0.80 8.35 3.29
N TRP A 208 1.02 7.21 3.95
CA TRP A 208 0.84 7.09 5.41
C TRP A 208 1.70 8.06 6.23
N GLN A 209 2.92 8.33 5.78
CA GLN A 209 3.79 9.32 6.40
C GLN A 209 3.16 10.73 6.37
N ARG A 210 2.59 11.12 5.22
CA ARG A 210 1.94 12.42 5.05
C ARG A 210 0.64 12.49 5.85
N VAL A 211 -0.10 11.39 5.98
CA VAL A 211 -1.25 11.29 6.91
C VAL A 211 -0.80 11.61 8.34
N CYS A 212 0.30 11.01 8.79
CA CYS A 212 0.85 11.32 10.11
C CYS A 212 1.25 12.80 10.21
N ALA A 213 1.99 13.33 9.24
CA ALA A 213 2.42 14.74 9.25
C ALA A 213 1.25 15.74 9.22
N ALA A 214 0.18 15.45 8.48
CA ALA A 214 -1.00 16.30 8.40
C ALA A 214 -1.70 16.46 9.76
N ALA A 215 -1.58 15.48 10.66
CA ALA A 215 -2.11 15.59 12.03
C ALA A 215 -1.45 16.69 12.85
N ALA A 216 -0.27 17.20 12.48
CA ALA A 216 0.35 18.32 13.17
C ALA A 216 -0.48 19.62 13.09
N LYS A 217 -1.38 19.73 12.10
CA LYS A 217 -2.31 20.88 11.97
C LYS A 217 -3.48 20.82 12.94
N HIS A 218 -3.67 19.69 13.62
CA HIS A 218 -4.84 19.41 14.44
C HIS A 218 -4.47 19.34 15.92
N GLN A 219 -5.28 20.00 16.77
CA GLN A 219 -5.18 19.83 18.21
C GLN A 219 -5.75 18.46 18.63
N LEU A 220 -5.26 17.93 19.75
CA LEU A 220 -5.84 16.73 20.36
C LEU A 220 -7.33 16.93 20.61
N GLY A 221 -8.13 15.93 20.25
CA GLY A 221 -9.59 15.97 20.40
C GLY A 221 -10.34 16.78 19.33
N SER A 222 -9.65 17.36 18.35
CA SER A 222 -10.33 17.94 17.18
C SER A 222 -11.16 16.87 16.45
N PRO A 223 -12.34 17.23 15.88
CA PRO A 223 -13.21 16.24 15.24
C PRO A 223 -12.54 15.44 14.12
N ALA A 224 -11.71 16.09 13.29
CA ALA A 224 -10.98 15.44 12.20
C ALA A 224 -9.95 14.43 12.70
N LEU A 225 -9.13 14.82 13.69
CA LEU A 225 -8.15 13.92 14.29
C LEU A 225 -8.82 12.75 15.01
N ALA A 226 -9.89 13.01 15.77
CA ALA A 226 -10.64 11.98 16.48
C ALA A 226 -11.24 10.94 15.51
N LEU A 227 -11.82 11.39 14.41
CA LEU A 227 -12.33 10.51 13.34
C LEU A 227 -11.20 9.65 12.76
N VAL A 228 -10.07 10.25 12.35
CA VAL A 228 -8.96 9.48 11.77
C VAL A 228 -8.35 8.53 12.79
N GLN A 229 -8.19 8.96 14.05
CA GLN A 229 -7.69 8.11 15.13
C GLN A 229 -8.56 6.86 15.33
N GLN A 230 -9.88 6.98 15.20
CA GLN A 230 -10.80 5.86 15.29
C GLN A 230 -10.71 4.93 14.08
N MET A 231 -10.62 5.49 12.88
CA MET A 231 -10.74 4.72 11.63
C MET A 231 -9.41 4.10 11.18
N PHE A 232 -8.28 4.74 11.49
CA PHE A 232 -6.96 4.32 11.04
C PHE A 232 -6.59 2.89 11.46
N PRO A 233 -6.80 2.45 12.73
CA PRO A 233 -6.43 1.10 13.16
C PRO A 233 -7.26 -0.02 12.52
N ILE A 234 -8.49 0.28 12.13
CA ILE A 234 -9.45 -0.70 11.58
C ILE A 234 -9.46 -0.75 10.04
N ALA A 235 -8.60 0.02 9.37
CA ALA A 235 -8.58 0.12 7.91
C ALA A 235 -8.41 -1.25 7.20
N ASN A 236 -7.52 -2.11 7.71
CA ASN A 236 -7.28 -3.45 7.14
C ASN A 236 -8.50 -4.37 7.29
N GLU A 237 -9.23 -4.22 8.40
CA GLU A 237 -10.46 -4.98 8.65
C GLU A 237 -11.55 -4.55 7.68
N ILE A 238 -11.72 -3.24 7.49
CA ILE A 238 -12.64 -2.67 6.50
C ILE A 238 -12.30 -3.20 5.10
N SER A 239 -11.04 -3.13 4.68
CA SER A 239 -10.57 -3.68 3.39
C SER A 239 -10.90 -5.16 3.25
N SER A 240 -10.70 -5.95 4.30
CA SER A 240 -10.98 -7.40 4.28
C SER A 240 -12.48 -7.70 4.12
N ILE A 241 -13.34 -6.96 4.85
CA ILE A 241 -14.80 -7.12 4.77
C ILE A 241 -15.30 -6.71 3.38
N VAL A 242 -14.84 -5.57 2.88
CA VAL A 242 -15.20 -5.06 1.55
C VAL A 242 -14.76 -6.05 0.47
N TYR A 243 -13.54 -6.57 0.55
CA TYR A 243 -13.03 -7.57 -0.39
C TYR A 243 -13.89 -8.85 -0.38
N CYS A 244 -14.26 -9.37 0.79
CA CYS A 244 -15.17 -10.52 0.92
C CYS A 244 -16.54 -10.25 0.29
N ARG A 245 -17.11 -9.05 0.46
CA ARG A 245 -18.36 -8.65 -0.22
C ARG A 245 -18.19 -8.59 -1.73
N LEU A 246 -17.08 -8.07 -2.23
CA LEU A 246 -16.79 -8.03 -3.66
C LEU A 246 -16.65 -9.43 -4.28
N LEU A 247 -16.05 -10.38 -3.56
CA LEU A 247 -16.01 -11.79 -3.99
C LEU A 247 -17.42 -12.38 -4.16
N GLN A 248 -18.35 -12.02 -3.29
CA GLN A 248 -19.73 -12.49 -3.36
C GLN A 248 -20.53 -11.78 -4.46
N LEU A 249 -20.33 -10.47 -4.64
CA LEU A 249 -21.03 -9.66 -5.63
C LEU A 249 -20.56 -9.94 -7.06
N LEU A 250 -19.27 -10.27 -7.23
CA LEU A 250 -18.62 -10.40 -8.53
C LEU A 250 -17.84 -11.73 -8.64
N PRO A 251 -18.51 -12.89 -8.46
CA PRO A 251 -17.84 -14.19 -8.37
C PRO A 251 -17.13 -14.60 -9.67
N ASN A 252 -17.58 -14.05 -10.80
CA ASN A 252 -17.06 -14.36 -12.12
C ASN A 252 -16.10 -13.28 -12.67
N TYR A 253 -15.79 -12.25 -11.89
CA TYR A 253 -14.90 -11.19 -12.34
C TYR A 253 -13.45 -11.69 -12.49
N ARG A 254 -12.83 -11.33 -13.61
CA ARG A 254 -11.45 -11.65 -13.96
C ARG A 254 -10.77 -10.41 -14.52
N SER A 255 -9.57 -10.11 -14.02
CA SER A 255 -8.63 -9.16 -14.63
C SER A 255 -7.56 -9.92 -15.42
N LEU A 256 -6.58 -9.21 -15.97
CA LEU A 256 -5.41 -9.83 -16.61
C LEU A 256 -4.61 -10.70 -15.61
N ARG A 257 -4.70 -10.42 -14.31
CA ARG A 257 -4.05 -11.19 -13.24
C ARG A 257 -4.85 -12.40 -12.75
N GLY A 258 -6.03 -12.65 -13.32
CA GLY A 258 -6.89 -13.77 -12.97
C GLY A 258 -8.18 -13.36 -12.24
N SER A 259 -8.83 -14.34 -11.62
CA SER A 259 -10.08 -14.12 -10.88
C SER A 259 -9.87 -13.32 -9.61
N LEU A 260 -10.90 -12.63 -9.14
CA LEU A 260 -10.84 -11.86 -7.87
C LEU A 260 -10.36 -12.71 -6.69
N GLY A 261 -10.73 -14.00 -6.63
CA GLY A 261 -10.27 -14.94 -5.59
C GLY A 261 -8.83 -15.46 -5.74
N HIS A 262 -8.10 -15.06 -6.78
CA HIS A 262 -6.70 -15.46 -6.94
C HIS A 262 -5.82 -14.72 -5.90
N PRO A 263 -4.87 -15.38 -5.20
CA PRO A 263 -4.10 -14.75 -4.12
C PRO A 263 -3.43 -13.42 -4.50
N ASP A 264 -2.85 -13.33 -5.70
CA ASP A 264 -2.19 -12.09 -6.16
C ASP A 264 -3.17 -10.96 -6.46
N VAL A 265 -4.38 -11.31 -6.92
CA VAL A 265 -5.45 -10.34 -7.16
C VAL A 265 -6.04 -9.88 -5.83
N ALA A 266 -6.21 -10.81 -4.88
CA ALA A 266 -6.64 -10.52 -3.52
C ALA A 266 -5.69 -9.54 -2.82
N HIS A 267 -4.39 -9.82 -2.85
CA HIS A 267 -3.35 -8.94 -2.29
C HIS A 267 -3.39 -7.54 -2.89
N SER A 268 -3.45 -7.45 -4.23
CA SER A 268 -3.52 -6.16 -4.93
C SER A 268 -4.81 -5.39 -4.59
N CYS A 269 -5.95 -6.09 -4.52
CA CYS A 269 -7.24 -5.48 -4.19
C CYS A 269 -7.26 -4.94 -2.75
N LEU A 270 -6.75 -5.71 -1.78
CA LEU A 270 -6.66 -5.28 -0.38
C LEU A 270 -5.76 -4.04 -0.23
N ARG A 271 -4.61 -4.05 -0.91
CA ARG A 271 -3.70 -2.91 -0.96
C ARG A 271 -4.40 -1.68 -1.54
N ASP A 272 -5.11 -1.82 -2.65
CA ASP A 272 -5.78 -0.69 -3.28
C ASP A 272 -6.91 -0.14 -2.37
N LEU A 273 -7.66 -1.00 -1.67
CA LEU A 273 -8.65 -0.56 -0.68
C LEU A 273 -8.01 0.22 0.48
N ASP A 274 -6.87 -0.24 1.00
CA ASP A 274 -6.09 0.49 2.01
C ASP A 274 -5.56 1.83 1.48
N MET A 275 -5.13 1.87 0.21
CA MET A 275 -4.68 3.10 -0.44
C MET A 275 -5.81 4.15 -0.52
N PHE A 276 -7.02 3.75 -0.92
CA PHE A 276 -8.18 4.66 -0.95
C PHE A 276 -8.48 5.23 0.44
N GLN A 277 -8.42 4.39 1.48
CA GLN A 277 -8.59 4.85 2.87
C GLN A 277 -7.49 5.83 3.28
N ALA A 278 -6.23 5.57 2.93
CA ALA A 278 -5.12 6.47 3.22
C ALA A 278 -5.32 7.87 2.64
N TYR A 279 -5.74 7.95 1.37
CA TYR A 279 -6.03 9.24 0.72
C TYR A 279 -7.28 9.91 1.31
N LEU A 280 -8.31 9.16 1.70
CA LEU A 280 -9.47 9.71 2.38
C LEU A 280 -9.09 10.37 3.72
N TRP A 281 -8.29 9.69 4.55
CA TRP A 281 -7.82 10.24 5.83
C TRP A 281 -6.86 11.42 5.64
N LEU A 282 -6.05 11.39 4.60
CA LEU A 282 -5.24 12.53 4.22
C LEU A 282 -6.10 13.74 3.87
N CYS A 283 -7.16 13.56 3.07
CA CYS A 283 -8.11 14.62 2.74
C CYS A 283 -8.77 15.22 3.98
N VAL A 284 -9.18 14.38 4.93
CA VAL A 284 -9.78 14.82 6.21
C VAL A 284 -8.79 15.68 7.01
N LEU A 285 -7.53 15.25 7.16
CA LEU A 285 -6.54 15.98 7.96
C LEU A 285 -5.98 17.22 7.26
N GLU A 286 -5.93 17.22 5.93
CA GLU A 286 -5.53 18.41 5.16
C GLU A 286 -6.68 19.36 4.88
N GLU A 287 -7.90 19.00 5.26
CA GLU A 287 -9.13 19.75 4.98
C GLU A 287 -9.29 20.08 3.49
N SER A 288 -8.94 19.11 2.64
CA SER A 288 -8.84 19.32 1.20
C SER A 288 -9.07 18.05 0.40
N LEU A 289 -9.80 18.15 -0.72
CA LEU A 289 -9.95 17.06 -1.69
C LEU A 289 -8.76 16.92 -2.64
N ARG A 290 -7.78 17.84 -2.60
CA ARG A 290 -6.62 17.81 -3.52
C ARG A 290 -5.87 16.48 -3.56
N PRO A 291 -5.55 15.81 -2.43
CA PRO A 291 -4.90 14.50 -2.49
C PRO A 291 -5.70 13.46 -3.29
N MET A 292 -7.03 13.51 -3.20
CA MET A 292 -7.91 12.63 -3.96
C MET A 292 -7.92 13.00 -5.45
N GLU A 293 -8.19 14.28 -5.75
CA GLU A 293 -8.44 14.78 -7.10
C GLU A 293 -7.18 14.87 -7.97
N GLN A 294 -6.05 15.23 -7.37
CA GLN A 294 -4.81 15.54 -8.08
C GLN A 294 -3.79 14.39 -8.03
N GLU A 295 -3.97 13.41 -7.14
CA GLU A 295 -3.03 12.30 -6.99
C GLU A 295 -3.69 10.93 -7.19
N LEU A 296 -4.66 10.56 -6.33
CA LEU A 296 -5.23 9.20 -6.39
C LEU A 296 -6.06 8.96 -7.65
N VAL A 297 -6.94 9.90 -8.02
CA VAL A 297 -7.77 9.76 -9.22
C VAL A 297 -6.92 9.64 -10.49
N PRO A 298 -5.97 10.55 -10.78
CA PRO A 298 -5.07 10.42 -11.92
C PRO A 298 -4.30 9.10 -11.94
N LEU A 299 -3.81 8.66 -10.77
CA LEU A 299 -3.14 7.37 -10.62
C LEU A 299 -4.05 6.21 -11.04
N CYS A 300 -5.29 6.17 -10.55
CA CYS A 300 -6.23 5.10 -10.90
C CYS A 300 -6.61 5.13 -12.38
N VAL A 301 -6.86 6.31 -12.95
CA VAL A 301 -7.16 6.48 -14.38
C VAL A 301 -6.03 5.93 -15.26
N MET A 302 -4.80 6.17 -14.86
CA MET A 302 -3.61 5.72 -15.59
C MET A 302 -3.35 4.21 -15.43
N VAL A 303 -3.46 3.68 -14.21
CA VAL A 303 -3.00 2.31 -13.89
C VAL A 303 -4.10 1.27 -14.05
N MET A 304 -5.34 1.53 -13.61
CA MET A 304 -6.39 0.49 -13.56
C MET A 304 -6.74 -0.11 -14.93
N PRO A 305 -6.93 0.70 -16.00
CA PRO A 305 -7.16 0.15 -17.33
C PRO A 305 -5.96 -0.69 -17.79
N SER A 306 -4.76 -0.28 -17.41
CA SER A 306 -3.54 -0.97 -17.85
C SER A 306 -3.32 -2.36 -17.23
N VAL A 307 -4.07 -2.70 -16.18
CA VAL A 307 -4.07 -4.04 -15.59
C VAL A 307 -5.38 -4.79 -15.86
N GLY A 308 -6.17 -4.28 -16.82
CA GLY A 308 -7.46 -4.84 -17.22
C GLY A 308 -8.54 -4.71 -16.15
N VAL A 309 -8.43 -3.74 -15.25
CA VAL A 309 -9.47 -3.44 -14.27
C VAL A 309 -10.52 -2.53 -14.92
N LYS A 310 -11.75 -3.03 -15.03
CA LYS A 310 -12.87 -2.28 -15.62
C LYS A 310 -13.34 -1.18 -14.69
N TRP A 311 -13.77 -0.05 -15.24
CA TRP A 311 -14.17 1.10 -14.43
C TRP A 311 -15.46 0.86 -13.61
N GLU A 312 -16.31 -0.06 -14.10
CA GLU A 312 -17.46 -0.58 -13.37
C GLU A 312 -17.03 -1.28 -12.08
N MET A 313 -15.91 -2.03 -12.11
CA MET A 313 -15.36 -2.67 -10.92
C MET A 313 -14.95 -1.63 -9.87
N THR A 314 -14.27 -0.57 -10.31
CA THR A 314 -13.88 0.52 -9.40
C THR A 314 -15.09 1.25 -8.83
N ASN A 315 -16.18 1.40 -9.57
CA ASN A 315 -17.39 1.97 -8.98
C ASN A 315 -17.98 1.07 -7.89
N GLN A 316 -17.98 -0.25 -8.10
CA GLN A 316 -18.49 -1.20 -7.11
C GLN A 316 -17.64 -1.25 -5.84
N TRP A 317 -16.31 -1.35 -5.96
CA TRP A 317 -15.46 -1.38 -4.76
C TRP A 317 -15.55 -0.11 -3.92
N LYS A 318 -15.82 1.03 -4.56
CA LYS A 318 -15.72 2.35 -3.95
C LYS A 318 -16.97 2.57 -3.13
N ARG A 319 -18.12 2.22 -3.72
CA ARG A 319 -19.40 2.21 -3.01
C ARG A 319 -19.32 1.27 -1.80
N GLN A 320 -18.88 0.02 -1.99
CA GLN A 320 -18.76 -0.92 -0.87
C GLN A 320 -17.81 -0.42 0.23
N LEU A 321 -16.71 0.25 -0.15
CA LEU A 321 -15.77 0.84 0.78
C LEU A 321 -16.38 2.02 1.55
N VAL A 322 -17.03 2.95 0.87
CA VAL A 322 -17.72 4.10 1.49
C VAL A 322 -18.81 3.61 2.43
N ASP A 323 -19.66 2.68 1.97
CA ASP A 323 -20.75 2.13 2.78
C ASP A 323 -20.23 1.48 4.07
N GLU A 324 -19.15 0.68 3.98
CA GLU A 324 -18.53 0.07 5.16
C GLU A 324 -17.94 1.13 6.09
N ILE A 325 -17.18 2.10 5.56
CA ILE A 325 -16.59 3.19 6.35
C ILE A 325 -17.68 3.97 7.09
N GLU A 326 -18.72 4.43 6.38
CA GLU A 326 -19.80 5.23 6.95
C GLU A 326 -20.64 4.47 7.98
N SER A 327 -20.72 3.13 7.87
CA SER A 327 -21.37 2.28 8.86
C SER A 327 -20.64 2.21 10.21
N ARG A 328 -19.31 2.43 10.21
CA ARG A 328 -18.46 2.38 11.41
C ARG A 328 -18.32 3.72 12.13
N VAL A 329 -18.77 4.80 11.48
CA VAL A 329 -18.57 6.16 11.96
C VAL A 329 -19.77 6.60 12.82
N PRO A 330 -19.55 7.16 14.02
CA PRO A 330 -20.62 7.63 14.89
C PRO A 330 -21.46 8.71 14.20
N PRO A 331 -22.79 8.77 14.43
CA PRO A 331 -23.68 9.74 13.79
C PRO A 331 -23.20 11.18 13.85
N GLU A 332 -22.53 11.58 14.94
CA GLU A 332 -22.03 12.93 15.17
C GLU A 332 -20.86 13.30 14.26
N GLN A 333 -20.08 12.31 13.81
CA GLN A 333 -18.92 12.50 12.93
C GLN A 333 -19.26 12.29 11.45
N LYS A 334 -20.43 11.72 11.12
CA LYS A 334 -20.86 11.47 9.74
C LYS A 334 -20.88 12.73 8.87
N PRO A 335 -21.40 13.90 9.33
CA PRO A 335 -21.42 15.10 8.50
C PRO A 335 -20.03 15.56 8.07
N LEU A 336 -19.02 15.40 8.93
CA LEU A 336 -17.63 15.71 8.60
C LEU A 336 -17.11 14.80 7.49
N LEU A 337 -17.33 13.49 7.63
CA LEU A 337 -16.86 12.49 6.67
C LEU A 337 -17.56 12.61 5.31
N LEU A 338 -18.86 12.91 5.32
CA LEU A 338 -19.71 12.92 4.12
C LEU A 338 -19.16 13.85 3.03
N ASN A 339 -18.60 15.01 3.42
CA ASN A 339 -17.98 15.95 2.48
C ASN A 339 -16.83 15.28 1.69
N TYR A 340 -16.06 14.42 2.34
CA TYR A 340 -14.92 13.76 1.73
C TYR A 340 -15.31 12.50 0.95
N THR A 341 -16.28 11.72 1.44
CA THR A 341 -16.79 10.56 0.69
C THR A 341 -17.50 11.00 -0.58
N GLN A 342 -18.38 12.00 -0.52
CA GLN A 342 -19.04 12.59 -1.70
C GLN A 342 -18.05 13.26 -2.64
N GLY A 343 -17.04 13.95 -2.11
CA GLY A 343 -15.96 14.54 -2.90
C GLY A 343 -15.18 13.48 -3.68
N MET A 344 -14.80 12.37 -3.02
CA MET A 344 -14.20 11.21 -3.69
C MET A 344 -15.10 10.65 -4.78
N GLU A 345 -16.39 10.46 -4.50
CA GLU A 345 -17.32 9.95 -5.51
C GLU A 345 -17.40 10.85 -6.74
N SER A 346 -17.49 12.16 -6.51
CA SER A 346 -17.57 13.19 -7.55
C SER A 346 -16.29 13.27 -8.37
N ALA A 347 -15.11 13.19 -7.74
CA ALA A 347 -13.82 13.21 -8.41
C ALA A 347 -13.65 12.03 -9.38
N PHE A 348 -13.98 10.80 -8.93
CA PHE A 348 -13.95 9.61 -9.78
C PHE A 348 -15.01 9.66 -10.89
N PHE A 349 -16.19 10.21 -10.61
CA PHE A 349 -17.23 10.39 -11.62
C PHE A 349 -16.80 11.37 -12.71
N ALA A 350 -16.23 12.53 -12.34
CA ALA A 350 -15.70 13.52 -13.28
C ALA A 350 -14.58 12.92 -14.14
N ALA A 351 -13.67 12.14 -13.54
CA ALA A 351 -12.63 11.45 -14.29
C ALA A 351 -13.20 10.44 -15.30
N ARG A 352 -14.23 9.67 -14.92
CA ARG A 352 -14.94 8.78 -15.84
C ARG A 352 -15.57 9.53 -17.01
N GLN A 353 -16.15 10.70 -16.78
CA GLN A 353 -16.73 11.51 -17.86
C GLN A 353 -15.66 11.99 -18.84
N ARG A 354 -14.49 12.43 -18.34
CA ARG A 354 -13.37 12.88 -19.18
C ARG A 354 -12.75 11.76 -20.02
N LEU A 355 -12.79 10.51 -19.53
CA LEU A 355 -12.31 9.33 -20.26
C LEU A 355 -13.21 8.94 -21.45
N GLY A 356 -14.39 9.56 -21.61
CA GLY A 356 -15.38 9.20 -22.62
C GLY A 356 -16.03 7.83 -22.40
N HIS A 357 -17.10 7.57 -23.16
CA HIS A 357 -17.46 6.20 -23.53
C HIS A 357 -16.45 5.72 -24.59
N PRO A 358 -16.17 4.41 -24.71
CA PRO A 358 -15.00 3.90 -25.43
C PRO A 358 -14.92 4.50 -26.84
N GLY A 359 -13.96 5.40 -27.05
CA GLY A 359 -13.80 6.10 -28.34
C GLY A 359 -13.08 7.45 -28.29
N ASP A 360 -13.11 8.17 -27.17
CA ASP A 360 -12.58 9.55 -27.15
C ASP A 360 -11.16 9.67 -26.60
N ILE A 361 -10.38 10.46 -27.33
CA ILE A 361 -8.99 10.81 -27.06
C ILE A 361 -8.94 11.81 -25.89
N ILE A 362 -8.05 11.57 -24.93
CA ILE A 362 -8.00 12.35 -23.69
C ILE A 362 -6.81 13.30 -23.73
N GLU A 363 -7.07 14.60 -23.62
CA GLU A 363 -6.07 15.59 -23.21
C GLU A 363 -6.12 15.73 -21.68
N ILE A 364 -5.04 15.34 -20.99
CA ILE A 364 -4.89 15.63 -19.56
C ILE A 364 -4.21 17.00 -19.44
N PRO A 365 -4.86 18.00 -18.83
CA PRO A 365 -4.21 19.28 -18.54
C PRO A 365 -3.12 19.04 -17.49
N SER A 366 -1.86 19.24 -17.85
CA SER A 366 -0.78 19.36 -16.89
C SER A 366 -0.65 20.83 -16.51
N GLU A 367 -0.58 21.15 -15.21
CA GLU A 367 -0.17 22.49 -14.76
C GLU A 367 1.35 22.73 -14.94
N PHE A 368 2.05 21.83 -15.66
CA PHE A 368 3.47 21.92 -15.94
C PHE A 368 3.74 21.56 -17.41
N GLY A 369 3.30 22.45 -18.30
CA GLY A 369 3.81 22.60 -19.67
C GLY A 369 3.84 21.34 -20.52
N ASP A 370 2.65 20.90 -20.96
CA ASP A 370 2.31 20.45 -22.32
C ASP A 370 1.08 19.53 -22.25
N ASN A 371 0.04 19.86 -23.02
CA ASN A 371 -1.18 19.05 -23.11
C ASN A 371 -0.85 17.70 -23.74
N LEU A 372 -1.16 16.60 -23.04
CA LEU A 372 -0.85 15.24 -23.50
C LEU A 372 -2.12 14.50 -23.92
N ILE A 373 -2.14 14.10 -25.20
CA ILE A 373 -3.18 13.36 -25.90
C ILE A 373 -2.96 11.84 -25.70
N ILE A 374 -3.95 11.12 -25.13
CA ILE A 374 -3.92 9.66 -24.94
C ILE A 374 -4.80 8.98 -25.99
N HIS A 375 -4.21 8.08 -26.79
CA HIS A 375 -4.94 7.17 -27.67
C HIS A 375 -5.21 5.82 -26.97
N ILE A 376 -6.49 5.48 -26.79
CA ILE A 376 -6.90 4.14 -26.36
C ILE A 376 -7.19 3.32 -27.62
N ASN A 377 -6.29 2.41 -27.98
CA ASN A 377 -6.50 1.52 -29.13
C ASN A 377 -7.65 0.54 -28.87
N SER A 378 -8.65 0.58 -29.73
CA SER A 378 -9.67 -0.47 -29.85
C SER A 378 -9.17 -1.55 -30.82
N GLN A 379 -8.94 -2.75 -30.31
CA GLN A 379 -9.00 -3.95 -31.14
C GLN A 379 -9.93 -4.96 -30.48
N SER A 380 -11.20 -4.83 -30.82
CA SER A 380 -12.17 -5.92 -30.76
C SER A 380 -12.19 -6.59 -32.14
N SER A 381 -11.50 -7.72 -32.29
CA SER A 381 -11.72 -8.62 -33.43
C SER A 381 -12.74 -9.67 -33.00
N PHE A 382 -13.97 -9.50 -33.49
CA PHE A 382 -14.92 -10.59 -33.65
C PHE A 382 -14.37 -11.59 -34.66
N SER A 383 -14.34 -12.87 -34.30
CA SER A 383 -14.54 -14.06 -35.15
C SER A 383 -14.87 -15.23 -34.24
#